data_AF-A0A9Q9DLP0-F1
#
_entry.id   AF-A0A9Q9DLP0-F1
#
_cell.length_a   1.000
_cell.length_b   1.000
_cell.length_c   1.000
_cell.angle_alpha   90.00
_cell.angle_beta   90.00
_cell.angle_gamma   90.00
#
_symmetry.space_group_name_H-M   'P 1'
#
loop_
_entity.id
_entity.type
_entity.pdbx_description
1 polymer ?
#
loop_
_entity_poly.entity_id
_entity_poly.type
_entity_poly.pdbx_seq_one_letter_code
_entity_poly.pdbx_strand_id
1 'polypeptide(L)' 'MTVCVAINGFYCVGRKILYAMVDKWLIKRLKAVVVDNLGLVETNAHLLRYKD' A
#
# COMPACT_ATOMS: atom_id res chain seq x y z
N MET A 1 8.40 -18.30 -1.72
CA MET A 1 7.09 -18.14 -2.37
C MET A 1 6.54 -16.77 -2.00
N THR A 2 6.09 -16.00 -2.97
CA THR A 2 5.63 -14.61 -2.79
C THR A 2 4.14 -14.55 -3.12
N VAL A 3 3.34 -14.01 -2.20
CA VAL A 3 1.90 -13.83 -2.37
C VAL A 3 1.66 -12.45 -2.97
N CYS A 4 0.96 -12.43 -4.11
CA CYS A 4 0.52 -11.21 -4.77
C CYS A 4 -0.79 -10.72 -4.13
N VAL A 5 -0.81 -9.47 -3.68
CA VAL A 5 -1.96 -8.88 -2.99
C VAL A 5 -2.45 -7.66 -3.76
N ALA A 6 -3.77 -7.54 -3.90
CA ALA A 6 -4.43 -6.31 -4.30
C ALA A 6 -5.04 -5.64 -3.06
N ILE A 7 -4.86 -4.33 -2.92
CA ILE A 7 -5.46 -3.54 -1.84
C ILE A 7 -6.61 -2.73 -2.43
N ASN A 8 -7.84 -3.16 -2.17
CA ASN A 8 -9.03 -2.39 -2.51
C ASN A 8 -9.32 -1.41 -1.37
N GLY A 9 -9.24 -0.11 -1.67
CA GLY A 9 -9.45 0.95 -0.69
C GLY A 9 -8.16 1.52 -0.10
N PHE A 10 -7.41 2.28 -0.91
CA PHE A 10 -6.13 2.91 -0.52
C PHE A 10 -6.27 4.20 0.31
N TYR A 11 -7.22 4.20 1.25
CA TYR A 11 -7.43 5.24 2.26
C TYR A 11 -6.51 4.99 3.49
N CYS A 12 -6.87 5.48 4.68
CA CYS A 12 -6.05 5.38 5.89
C CYS A 12 -5.55 3.96 6.20
N VAL A 13 -6.42 2.95 6.14
CA VAL A 13 -6.04 1.57 6.45
C VAL A 13 -5.22 0.95 5.32
N GLY A 14 -5.61 1.13 4.06
CA GLY A 14 -4.88 0.59 2.91
C GLY A 14 -3.42 1.08 2.86
N ARG A 15 -3.17 2.36 3.15
CA ARG A 15 -1.79 2.90 3.25
C ARG A 15 -1.00 2.27 4.40
N LYS A 16 -1.61 2.10 5.58
CA LYS A 16 -0.97 1.44 6.72
C LYS A 16 -0.64 -0.03 6.44
N ILE A 17 -1.51 -0.74 5.71
CA ILE A 17 -1.24 -2.11 5.25
C ILE A 17 -0.04 -2.12 4.31
N LEU A 18 0.01 -1.23 3.31
CA LEU A 18 1.16 -1.14 2.41
C LEU A 18 2.46 -0.82 3.17
N TYR A 19 2.41 0.09 4.16
CA TYR A 19 3.53 0.38 5.07
C TYR A 19 4.01 -0.85 5.83
N ALA A 20 3.11 -1.67 6.37
CA ALA A 20 3.47 -2.90 7.04
C ALA A 20 4.05 -3.93 6.06
N MET A 21 3.52 -4.02 4.83
CA MET A 21 4.02 -4.95 3.81
C MET A 21 5.45 -4.65 3.36
N VAL A 22 5.86 -3.37 3.34
CA VAL A 22 7.23 -2.98 3.00
C VAL A 22 8.23 -3.10 4.18
N ASP A 23 7.78 -3.57 5.34
CA ASP A 23 8.66 -3.98 6.44
C ASP A 23 9.60 -5.12 5.98
N LYS A 24 10.84 -5.11 6.48
CA LYS A 24 11.93 -6.05 6.11
C LYS A 24 11.54 -7.53 6.23
N TRP A 25 10.60 -7.87 7.10
CA TRP A 25 10.13 -9.25 7.26
C TRP A 25 9.04 -9.64 6.24
N LEU A 26 8.15 -8.73 5.90
CA LEU A 26 6.99 -9.01 5.04
C LEU A 26 7.30 -8.84 3.55
N ILE A 27 8.25 -7.96 3.18
CA ILE A 27 8.61 -7.69 1.79
C ILE A 27 9.11 -8.93 1.03
N LYS A 28 9.65 -9.95 1.73
CA LYS A 28 10.12 -11.21 1.14
C LYS A 28 8.98 -12.17 0.80
N ARG A 29 7.79 -11.97 1.38
CA ARG A 29 6.64 -12.89 1.29
C ARG A 29 5.43 -12.26 0.63
N LEU A 30 5.31 -10.94 0.66
CA LEU A 30 4.16 -10.20 0.16
C LEU A 30 4.59 -9.17 -0.88
N LYS A 31 3.86 -9.13 -2.00
CA LYS A 31 4.02 -8.11 -3.03
C LYS A 31 2.66 -7.47 -3.31
N ALA A 32 2.52 -6.18 -3.04
CA ALA A 32 1.37 -5.42 -3.51
C ALA A 32 1.51 -5.23 -5.03
N VAL A 33 0.51 -5.68 -5.80
CA VAL A 33 0.50 -5.60 -7.26
C VAL A 33 -0.43 -4.50 -7.75
N VAL A 34 -1.52 -4.26 -7.02
CA VAL A 34 -2.53 -3.24 -7.33
C VAL A 34 -3.00 -2.57 -6.05
N VAL A 35 -3.18 -1.25 -6.11
CA VAL A 35 -3.88 -0.44 -5.10
C VAL A 35 -5.01 0.30 -5.81
N ASP A 36 -6.22 0.27 -5.24
CA ASP A 36 -7.39 0.96 -5.78
C ASP A 36 -7.92 2.02 -4.82
N ASN A 37 -8.24 3.20 -5.35
CA ASN A 37 -8.84 4.31 -4.62
C ASN A 37 -9.47 5.30 -5.60
N LEU A 38 -10.57 5.93 -5.20
CA LEU A 38 -11.29 6.90 -6.03
C LEU A 38 -10.55 8.25 -6.21
N GLY A 39 -9.52 8.51 -5.40
CA GLY A 39 -8.72 9.73 -5.47
C GLY A 39 -7.59 9.66 -6.49
N LEU A 40 -7.10 10.83 -6.88
CA LEU A 40 -5.97 10.97 -7.80
C LEU A 40 -4.71 10.25 -7.28
N VAL A 41 -3.93 9.69 -8.21
CA VAL A 41 -2.68 8.99 -7.89
C VAL A 41 -1.70 9.92 -7.18
N GLU A 42 -1.62 11.18 -7.59
CA GLU A 42 -0.76 12.20 -7.01
C GLU A 42 -1.12 12.47 -5.55
N THR A 43 -2.41 12.58 -5.24
CA THR A 43 -2.91 12.77 -3.87
C THR A 43 -2.56 11.56 -3.01
N ASN A 44 -2.77 10.35 -3.53
CA ASN A 44 -2.45 9.12 -2.81
C ASN A 44 -0.94 8.95 -2.58
N ALA A 45 -0.11 9.33 -3.55
CA ALA A 45 1.34 9.34 -3.41
C ALA A 45 1.81 10.38 -2.38
N HIS A 46 1.19 11.57 -2.37
CA HIS A 46 1.47 12.59 -1.36
C HIS A 46 1.14 12.09 0.05
N LEU A 47 -0.07 11.55 0.26
CA LEU A 47 -0.51 10.99 1.55
C LEU A 47 0.25 9.74 1.97
N LEU A 48 0.86 9.02 1.04
CA LEU A 48 1.75 7.90 1.34
C LEU A 48 3.15 8.38 1.75
N ARG A 49 3.65 9.47 1.14
CA ARG A 49 4.97 10.03 1.44
C ARG A 49 4.98 10.85 2.72
N TYR A 50 3.93 11.63 2.92
CA TYR A 50 3.74 12.53 4.04
C TYR A 50 2.59 12.01 4.89
N LYS A 51 2.93 11.57 6.09
CA LYS A 51 1.95 11.30 7.16
C LYS A 51 1.65 12.65 7.80
N ASP A 52 0.45 13.17 7.61
CA ASP A 52 -0.12 14.08 8.60
C ASP A 52 -0.39 13.31 9.90
#